data_AF-A0A2T9Z722-F1
#
_entry.id   AF-A0A2T9Z722-F1
#
_cell.length_a   1.000
_cell.length_b   1.000
_cell.length_c   1.000
_cell.angle_alpha   90.00
_cell.angle_beta   90.00
_cell.angle_gamma   90.00
#
_symmetry.space_group_name_H-M   'P 1'
#
loop_
_entity.id
_entity.type
_entity.pdbx_description
1 polymer ?
#
loop_
_entity_poly.entity_id
_entity_poly.type
_entity_poly.pdbx_seq_one_letter_code
_entity_poly.pdbx_strand_id
1 'polypeptide(L)'
;MEFQVPARHFKTFSKAINSLGKIGPYCYFSVSQEQLELISYNDSKSVYASFKFAAWFFDSYYFANFSNSSALLNFRVQFKPLEFPGICVS
;
A
#
# COMPACT_ATOMS: atom_id res chain seq x y z
N MET A 1 -6.59 -0.45 12.22
CA MET A 1 -5.24 0.04 11.87
C MET A 1 -5.44 1.43 11.28
N GLU A 2 -4.63 2.37 11.72
CA GLU A 2 -4.63 3.74 11.22
C GLU A 2 -3.18 4.19 11.00
N PHE A 3 -2.92 4.91 9.92
CA PHE A 3 -1.61 5.51 9.66
C PHE A 3 -1.78 6.82 8.89
N GLN A 4 -0.90 7.77 9.15
CA GLN A 4 -0.89 9.07 8.49
C GLN A 4 0.41 9.27 7.72
N VAL A 5 0.30 9.38 6.39
CA VAL A 5 1.46 9.66 5.54
C VAL A 5 1.78 11.16 5.58
N PRO A 6 2.98 11.58 6.01
CA PRO A 6 3.36 12.98 5.99
C PRO A 6 3.40 13.52 4.56
N ALA A 7 3.08 14.81 4.38
CA ALA A 7 3.13 15.48 3.08
C ALA A 7 4.50 15.32 2.38
N ARG A 8 5.60 15.39 3.15
CA ARG A 8 6.98 15.20 2.65
C ARG A 8 7.22 13.82 2.04
N HIS A 9 6.54 12.78 2.53
CA HIS A 9 6.73 11.40 2.06
C HIS A 9 5.61 10.93 1.12
N PHE A 10 4.51 11.68 1.02
CA PHE A 10 3.34 11.32 0.21
C PHE A 10 3.71 11.00 -1.24
N LYS A 11 4.56 11.81 -1.87
CA LYS A 11 5.02 11.57 -3.26
C LYS A 11 5.71 10.21 -3.42
N THR A 12 6.54 9.81 -2.47
CA THR A 12 7.24 8.51 -2.48
C THR A 12 6.24 7.37 -2.30
N PHE A 13 5.31 7.52 -1.35
CA PHE A 13 4.26 6.54 -1.10
C PHE A 13 3.34 6.35 -2.32
N SER A 14 2.87 7.43 -2.95
CA SER A 14 2.06 7.38 -4.16
C SER A 14 2.81 6.72 -5.33
N LYS A 15 4.11 7.01 -5.49
CA LYS A 15 4.92 6.35 -6.52
C LYS A 15 5.06 4.86 -6.30
N ALA A 16 5.22 4.40 -5.05
CA ALA A 16 5.26 2.98 -4.73
C ALA A 16 3.96 2.28 -5.12
N ILE A 17 2.81 2.83 -4.69
CA ILE A 17 1.47 2.33 -5.03
C ILE A 17 1.27 2.29 -6.56
N ASN A 18 1.56 3.39 -7.25
CA ASN A 18 1.42 3.47 -8.71
C ASN A 18 2.36 2.50 -9.45
N SER A 19 3.54 2.21 -8.87
CA SER A 19 4.48 1.25 -9.45
C SER A 19 3.98 -0.18 -9.30
N LEU A 20 3.41 -0.53 -8.14
CA LEU A 20 2.78 -1.83 -7.89
C LEU A 20 1.53 -2.05 -8.77
N GLY A 21 0.77 -0.99 -9.07
CA GLY A 21 -0.38 -1.06 -9.97
C GLY A 21 -0.02 -1.41 -11.42
N LYS A 22 1.25 -1.25 -11.83
CA LYS A 22 1.73 -1.71 -13.13
C LYS A 22 2.05 -3.22 -13.16
N ILE A 23 2.21 -3.83 -11.99
CA ILE A 23 2.57 -5.25 -11.87
C ILE A 23 1.32 -6.12 -11.94
N GLY A 24 0.23 -5.70 -11.31
CA GLY A 24 -1.00 -6.46 -11.28
C GLY A 24 -2.18 -5.69 -10.71
N PRO A 25 -3.38 -6.30 -10.76
CA PRO A 25 -4.63 -5.62 -10.47
C PRO A 25 -4.94 -5.46 -8.97
N TYR A 26 -4.14 -6.07 -8.08
CA TYR A 26 -4.37 -6.02 -6.63
C TYR A 26 -3.12 -5.53 -5.88
N CYS A 27 -3.35 -4.68 -4.89
CA CYS A 27 -2.38 -4.34 -3.85
C CYS A 27 -2.73 -5.10 -2.58
N TYR A 28 -1.83 -5.95 -2.10
CA TYR A 28 -1.94 -6.61 -0.82
C TYR A 28 -1.22 -5.76 0.23
N PHE A 29 -1.90 -5.52 1.34
CA PHE A 29 -1.38 -4.81 2.51
C PHE A 29 -1.11 -5.86 3.57
N SER A 30 0.15 -5.96 3.99
CA SER A 30 0.60 -6.74 5.13
C SER A 30 1.11 -5.78 6.20
N VAL A 31 0.42 -5.75 7.33
CA VAL A 31 0.61 -4.74 8.36
C VAL A 31 1.07 -5.41 9.64
N SER A 32 2.23 -4.99 10.15
CA SER A 32 2.73 -5.34 11.48
C SER A 32 2.80 -4.09 12.37
N GLN A 33 3.22 -4.29 13.62
CA GLN A 33 3.51 -3.18 14.53
C GLN A 33 4.72 -2.35 14.05
N GLU A 34 5.72 -2.96 13.41
CA GLU A 34 6.93 -2.23 12.97
C GLU A 34 6.83 -1.66 11.56
N GLN A 35 5.97 -2.20 10.70
CA GLN A 35 5.95 -1.81 9.29
C GLN A 35 4.64 -2.11 8.55
N LEU A 36 4.44 -1.35 7.47
CA LEU A 36 3.49 -1.62 6.41
C LEU A 36 4.25 -2.15 5.19
N GLU A 37 3.89 -3.35 4.72
CA GLU A 37 4.35 -3.90 3.46
C GLU A 37 3.22 -3.88 2.42
N LEU A 38 3.52 -3.28 1.27
CA LEU A 38 2.68 -3.29 0.08
C LEU A 38 3.21 -4.32 -0.90
N ILE A 39 2.35 -5.20 -1.40
CA ILE A 39 2.73 -6.32 -2.26
C ILE A 39 1.83 -6.33 -3.49
N SER A 40 2.39 -6.62 -4.65
CA SER A 40 1.63 -6.93 -5.87
C SER A 40 2.22 -8.16 -6.56
N TYR A 41 1.33 -8.91 -7.21
CA TYR A 41 1.65 -10.03 -8.06
C TYR A 41 1.03 -9.78 -9.42
N ASN A 42 1.70 -10.23 -10.48
CA ASN A 42 1.04 -10.34 -11.78
C ASN A 42 0.01 -11.49 -11.77
N ASP A 43 -0.85 -11.55 -12.78
CA ASP A 43 -1.96 -12.52 -12.82
C ASP A 43 -1.50 -13.99 -12.82
N SER A 44 -0.36 -14.28 -13.46
CA SER A 44 0.25 -15.61 -13.45
C SER A 44 1.04 -15.93 -12.18
N LYS A 45 1.14 -14.99 -11.23
CA LYS A 45 1.94 -15.07 -9.99
C LYS A 45 3.41 -15.41 -10.22
N SER A 46 3.95 -15.12 -11.40
CA SER A 46 5.36 -15.31 -11.73
C SER A 46 6.22 -14.10 -11.36
N VAL A 47 5.61 -12.94 -11.11
CA VAL A 47 6.29 -11.71 -10.68
C VAL A 47 5.77 -11.33 -9.31
N TYR A 48 6.71 -11.04 -8.40
CA TYR A 48 6.45 -10.50 -7.06
C TYR A 48 7.18 -9.18 -6.92
N ALA A 49 6.48 -8.15 -6.44
CA ALA A 49 7.08 -6.87 -6.09
C ALA A 49 6.51 -6.41 -4.75
N SER A 50 7.38 -5.83 -3.90
CA SER A 50 6.95 -5.25 -2.64
C SER A 50 7.70 -3.97 -2.28
N PHE A 51 7.02 -3.11 -1.52
CA PHE A 51 7.58 -1.95 -0.85
C PHE A 51 7.29 -2.04 0.65
N LYS A 52 8.32 -1.85 1.47
CA LYS A 52 8.21 -1.87 2.93
C LYS A 52 8.41 -0.45 3.47
N PHE A 53 7.48 -0.01 4.30
CA PHE A 53 7.52 1.26 5.00
C PHE A 53 7.55 0.99 6.50
N ALA A 54 8.67 1.29 7.15
CA ALA A 54 8.76 1.19 8.60
C ALA A 54 7.81 2.20 9.28
N ALA A 55 7.39 1.93 10.51
CA ALA A 55 6.45 2.77 11.25
C ALA A 55 6.88 4.25 11.35
N TRP A 56 8.19 4.51 11.44
CA TRP A 56 8.76 5.87 11.49
C TRP A 56 8.63 6.65 10.17
N PHE A 57 8.24 6.01 9.08
CA PHE A 57 7.94 6.67 7.81
C PHE A 57 6.67 7.53 7.90
N PHE A 58 5.75 7.18 8.81
CA PHE A 58 4.46 7.83 9.01
C PHE A 58 4.54 8.86 10.14
N ASP A 59 3.71 9.90 10.11
CA ASP A 59 3.60 10.86 11.22
C ASP A 59 2.85 10.21 12.41
N SER A 60 1.89 9.34 12.11
CA SER A 60 1.23 8.47 13.08
C SER A 60 1.07 7.07 12.50
N TYR A 61 1.24 6.05 13.34
CA TYR A 61 1.10 4.64 12.97
C TYR A 61 0.52 3.85 14.14
N TYR A 62 -0.75 3.49 14.06
CA TYR A 62 -1.50 2.81 15.11
C TYR A 62 -1.95 1.42 14.66
N PHE A 63 -1.48 0.42 15.41
CA PHE A 63 -1.82 -0.99 15.23
C PHE A 63 -2.55 -1.53 16.46
N ALA A 64 -3.84 -1.82 16.31
CA ALA A 64 -4.75 -2.11 17.43
C ALA A 64 -4.66 -3.54 18.01
N ASN A 65 -3.64 -4.33 17.66
CA ASN A 65 -3.60 -5.75 18.04
C ASN A 65 -2.75 -5.97 19.30
N PHE A 66 -3.36 -5.78 20.47
CA PHE A 66 -2.69 -5.74 21.78
C PHE A 66 -2.28 -7.11 22.36
N SER A 67 -2.53 -8.22 21.68
CA SER A 67 -2.37 -9.56 22.29
C SER A 67 -1.15 -10.36 21.81
N ASN A 68 -0.57 -10.06 20.65
CA ASN A 68 0.54 -10.85 20.10
C ASN A 68 1.48 -9.96 19.26
N SER A 69 2.74 -9.86 19.65
CA SER A 69 3.78 -9.12 18.92
C SER A 69 4.01 -9.63 17.49
N SER A 70 3.56 -10.84 17.18
CA SER A 70 3.61 -11.47 15.85
C SER A 70 2.33 -11.29 15.02
N ALA A 71 1.36 -10.51 15.50
CA ALA A 71 0.10 -10.34 14.80
C ALA A 71 0.28 -9.52 13.51
N LEU A 72 -0.16 -10.10 12.39
CA LEU A 72 -0.18 -9.46 11.07
C LEU A 72 -1.62 -9.24 10.62
N LEU A 73 -1.94 -8.03 10.19
CA LEU A 73 -3.20 -7.74 9.52
C LEU A 73 -2.98 -7.75 8.01
N ASN A 74 -3.65 -8.67 7.33
CA ASN A 74 -3.53 -8.85 5.88
C ASN A 74 -4.87 -8.52 5.20
N PHE A 75 -4.85 -7.64 4.20
CA PHE A 75 -5.99 -7.39 3.33
C PHE A 75 -5.51 -7.03 1.93
N ARG A 76 -6.42 -7.05 0.95
CA ARG A 76 -6.10 -6.62 -0.42
C ARG A 76 -7.11 -5.63 -0.93
N VAL A 77 -6.64 -4.74 -1.81
CA VAL A 77 -7.45 -3.73 -2.49
C VAL A 77 -7.20 -3.89 -3.98
N GLN A 78 -8.26 -3.82 -4.78
CA GLN A 78 -8.12 -3.77 -6.22
C GLN A 78 -7.61 -2.37 -6.62
N PHE A 79 -6.54 -2.31 -7.42
CA PHE A 79 -6.17 -1.09 -8.10
C PHE A 79 -7.29 -0.75 -9.07
N LYS A 80 -8.18 0.16 -8.69
CA LYS A 80 -9.07 0.81 -9.65
C LYS A 80 -8.26 1.91 -10.33
N PRO A 81 -8.17 1.91 -11.67
CA PRO A 81 -7.80 3.12 -12.37
C PRO A 81 -8.72 4.24 -11.85
N LEU A 82 -8.13 5.38 -11.47
CA LEU A 82 -8.93 6.59 -11.33
C LEU A 82 -9.38 6.93 -12.74
N GLU A 83 -10.57 6.47 -13.12
CA GLU A 83 -11.24 6.96 -14.32
C GLU A 83 -11.57 8.42 -14.05
N PHE A 84 -10.70 9.31 -14.51
CA PHE A 84 -11.06 10.70 -14.66
C PHE A 84 -12.06 10.74 -15.82
N PRO A 85 -13.34 11.11 -15.62
CA PRO A 85 -14.26 11.29 -16.72
C PRO A 85 -13.60 12.29 -17.67
N GLY A 86 -13.38 11.85 -18.91
CA GLY A 86 -12.70 12.63 -19.93
C GLY A 86 -13.37 14.00 -20.05
N ILE A 87 -12.67 15.04 -19.63
CA ILE A 87 -12.93 16.38 -20.13
C ILE A 87 -12.40 16.34 -21.57
N CYS A 88 -13.25 15.91 -22.49
CA CYS A 88 -13.07 16.18 -23.91
C CYS A 88 -13.09 17.70 -24.06
N VAL A 89 -11.92 18.31 -24.15
CA VAL A 89 -11.80 19.67 -24.66
C VAL A 89 -11.84 19.54 -26.18
N SER A 90 -13.05 19.65 -26.73
CA SER A 90 -13.28 19.93 -28.15
C SER A 90 -12.84 21.33 -28.50
#